data_AF-A0A538SGN1-F1
#
_entry.id   AF-A0A538SGN1-F1
#
_cell.length_a   1.000
_cell.length_b   1.000
_cell.length_c   1.000
_cell.angle_alpha   90.00
_cell.angle_beta   90.00
_cell.angle_gamma   90.00
#
_symmetry.space_group_name_H-M   'P 1'
#
loop_
_entity.id
_entity.type
_entity.pdbx_description
1 polymer ?
#
loop_
_entity_poly.entity_id
_entity_poly.type
_entity_poly.pdbx_seq_one_letter_code
_entity_poly.pdbx_strand_id
1 'polypeptide(L)'
;YLAVAAAVNALRARKVDRIVLVRPAVEAGESLGFLPGDMQEKVDPYLRPMYDALGDLMSFDKMRRYIELGVIEIAPLAFMRGRTLHNSFVILDEAQNTTVRQMKMFLTRMGVNSRAVITGDVTQIDLRDPDSSGLVKIQTILGNVPDIQFVYFHPEDVVRHRLVRDIIRAFDIYHARQNGKHEDGVGATLDPAGPEASPAGSGEAPGVAAGGPEGAPADRTSAGAPDDGTPGRGPAL
;
A
#
# COMPACT_ATOMS: atom_id res chain seq x y z
N TYR A 1 -13.95 2.18 -6.37
CA TYR A 1 -15.42 2.41 -6.43
C TYR A 1 -15.98 3.13 -5.20
N LEU A 2 -15.92 2.56 -3.99
CA LEU A 2 -16.53 3.17 -2.77
C LEU A 2 -16.07 4.61 -2.50
N ALA A 3 -14.78 4.90 -2.72
CA ALA A 3 -14.23 6.25 -2.60
C ALA A 3 -14.94 7.23 -3.56
N VAL A 4 -15.12 6.84 -4.83
CA VAL A 4 -15.82 7.65 -5.85
C VAL A 4 -17.28 7.87 -5.44
N ALA A 5 -17.96 6.84 -4.93
CA ALA A 5 -19.33 6.97 -4.42
C ALA A 5 -19.42 7.98 -3.26
N ALA A 6 -18.49 7.94 -2.31
CA ALA A 6 -18.41 8.89 -1.21
C ALA A 6 -18.15 10.33 -1.71
N ALA A 7 -17.27 10.50 -2.68
CA ALA A 7 -16.98 11.80 -3.30
C ALA A 7 -18.21 12.39 -4.01
N VAL A 8 -18.89 11.59 -4.83
CA VAL A 8 -20.13 12.01 -5.52
C VAL A 8 -21.21 12.38 -4.52
N ASN A 9 -21.35 11.63 -3.42
CA ASN A 9 -22.29 11.97 -2.36
C ASN A 9 -21.94 13.31 -1.68
N ALA A 10 -20.66 13.53 -1.35
CA ALA A 10 -20.19 14.79 -0.77
C ALA A 10 -20.44 15.99 -1.68
N LEU A 11 -20.22 15.83 -3.00
CA LEU A 11 -20.51 16.85 -4.00
C LEU A 11 -22.01 17.15 -4.09
N ARG A 12 -22.86 16.13 -4.14
CA ARG A 12 -24.34 16.30 -4.17
C ARG A 12 -24.87 16.98 -2.92
N ALA A 13 -24.29 16.66 -1.76
CA ALA A 13 -24.61 17.28 -0.48
C ALA A 13 -24.01 18.68 -0.31
N ARG A 14 -23.30 19.22 -1.33
CA ARG A 14 -22.60 20.51 -1.29
C ARG A 14 -21.63 20.65 -0.11
N LYS A 15 -21.04 19.53 0.33
CA LYS A 15 -19.98 19.53 1.35
C LYS A 15 -18.63 19.92 0.75
N VAL A 16 -18.47 19.67 -0.55
CA VAL A 16 -17.32 20.06 -1.36
C VAL A 16 -17.82 20.66 -2.67
N ASP A 17 -16.99 21.48 -3.29
CA ASP A 17 -17.29 22.12 -4.57
C ASP A 17 -16.77 21.29 -5.75
N ARG A 18 -15.73 20.46 -5.51
CA ARG A 18 -15.03 19.72 -6.56
C ARG A 18 -14.62 18.31 -6.13
N ILE A 19 -14.50 17.42 -7.11
CA ILE A 19 -13.88 16.10 -6.97
C ILE A 19 -12.61 16.08 -7.81
N VAL A 20 -11.50 15.60 -7.24
CA VAL A 20 -10.23 15.42 -7.95
C VAL A 20 -9.80 13.97 -7.84
N LEU A 21 -9.83 13.25 -8.96
CA LEU A 21 -9.43 11.85 -9.06
C LEU A 21 -8.01 11.79 -9.63
N VAL A 22 -7.13 11.11 -8.92
CA VAL A 22 -5.70 11.08 -9.20
C VAL A 22 -5.22 9.64 -9.25
N ARG A 23 -4.42 9.30 -10.27
CA ARG A 23 -3.74 8.01 -10.39
C ARG A 23 -2.27 8.21 -10.70
N PRO A 24 -1.32 7.47 -10.09
CA PRO A 24 0.06 7.48 -10.55
C PRO A 24 0.13 6.86 -11.95
N ALA A 25 0.97 7.45 -12.81
CA ALA A 25 1.33 6.80 -14.07
C ALA A 25 2.36 5.72 -13.75
N VAL A 26 2.04 4.48 -14.07
CA VAL A 26 2.85 3.31 -13.77
C VAL A 26 2.94 2.49 -15.04
N GLU A 27 4.15 2.18 -15.46
CA GLU A 27 4.41 1.42 -16.67
C GLU A 27 4.15 -0.06 -16.36
N ALA A 28 2.89 -0.49 -16.43
CA ALA A 28 2.50 -1.88 -16.25
C ALA A 28 2.87 -2.68 -17.52
N GLY A 29 4.15 -2.96 -17.70
CA GLY A 29 4.67 -3.82 -18.78
C GLY A 29 4.80 -3.19 -20.16
N GLU A 30 4.10 -2.08 -20.44
CA GLU A 30 4.29 -1.26 -21.63
C GLU A 30 4.74 0.14 -21.19
N SER A 31 5.89 0.62 -21.69
CA SER A 31 6.31 1.99 -21.38
C SER A 31 5.28 2.96 -21.98
N LEU A 32 4.85 3.94 -21.20
CA LEU A 32 3.94 5.00 -21.63
C LEU A 32 4.46 5.69 -22.91
N GLY A 33 5.76 5.61 -23.18
CA GLY A 33 6.39 6.08 -24.42
C GLY A 33 5.91 5.39 -25.71
N PHE A 34 5.40 4.15 -25.66
CA PHE A 34 5.07 3.34 -26.85
C PHE A 34 3.64 3.51 -27.38
N LEU A 35 2.72 4.12 -26.61
CA LEU A 35 1.38 4.41 -27.11
C LEU A 35 1.45 5.57 -28.13
N PRO A 36 0.84 5.47 -29.33
CA PRO A 36 0.75 6.60 -30.26
C PRO A 36 -0.20 7.68 -29.70
N GLY A 37 -0.01 8.93 -30.11
CA GLY A 37 -0.89 10.05 -29.71
C GLY A 37 -0.23 11.09 -28.80
N ASP A 38 -1.00 12.11 -28.43
CA ASP A 38 -0.57 13.13 -27.48
C ASP A 38 -0.48 12.59 -26.04
N MET A 39 0.12 13.34 -25.12
CA MET A 39 0.32 12.88 -23.74
C MET A 39 -1.02 12.54 -23.04
N GLN A 40 -2.12 13.17 -23.44
CA GLN A 40 -3.44 12.95 -22.86
C GLN A 40 -4.04 11.63 -23.36
N GLU A 41 -3.96 11.38 -24.68
CA GLU A 41 -4.40 10.14 -25.32
C GLU A 41 -3.68 8.91 -24.76
N LYS A 42 -2.40 9.04 -24.40
CA LYS A 42 -1.62 7.94 -23.78
C LYS A 42 -2.03 7.63 -22.35
N VAL A 43 -2.56 8.60 -21.61
CA VAL A 43 -2.94 8.45 -20.19
C VAL A 43 -4.41 8.02 -20.04
N ASP A 44 -5.24 8.31 -21.04
CA ASP A 44 -6.69 8.04 -21.01
C ASP A 44 -7.07 6.57 -20.69
N PRO A 45 -6.38 5.53 -21.22
CA PRO A 45 -6.68 4.14 -20.87
C PRO A 45 -6.55 3.84 -19.37
N TYR A 46 -5.57 4.44 -18.69
CA TYR A 46 -5.32 4.25 -17.26
C TYR A 46 -6.38 4.92 -16.39
N LEU A 47 -7.01 5.97 -16.91
CA LEU A 47 -8.05 6.73 -16.23
C LEU A 47 -9.45 6.17 -16.51
N ARG A 48 -9.61 5.28 -17.50
CA ARG A 48 -10.89 4.67 -17.87
C ARG A 48 -11.71 4.11 -16.69
N PRO A 49 -11.11 3.36 -15.74
CA PRO A 49 -11.87 2.85 -14.60
C PRO A 49 -12.51 3.94 -13.73
N MET A 50 -11.91 5.14 -13.68
CA MET A 50 -12.48 6.28 -12.96
C MET A 50 -13.70 6.86 -13.68
N TYR A 51 -13.66 6.94 -15.01
CA TYR A 51 -14.83 7.34 -15.82
C TYR A 51 -15.98 6.33 -15.69
N ASP A 52 -15.68 5.04 -15.76
CA ASP A 52 -16.70 3.99 -15.65
C ASP A 52 -17.36 4.04 -14.26
N ALA A 53 -16.58 4.16 -13.18
CA ALA A 53 -17.12 4.30 -11.82
C ALA A 53 -17.99 5.55 -11.63
N LEU A 54 -17.65 6.67 -12.29
CA LEU A 54 -18.50 7.86 -12.28
C LEU A 54 -19.79 7.66 -13.08
N GLY A 55 -19.72 6.97 -14.22
CA GLY A 55 -20.87 6.64 -15.07
C GLY A 55 -21.90 5.75 -14.37
N ASP A 56 -21.47 4.87 -13.48
CA ASP A 56 -22.36 4.07 -12.63
C ASP A 56 -23.11 4.92 -11.60
N LEU A 57 -22.54 6.06 -11.19
CA LEU A 57 -23.03 6.87 -10.08
C LEU A 57 -23.83 8.09 -10.55
N MET A 58 -23.68 8.54 -11.79
CA MET A 58 -24.42 9.68 -12.36
C MET A 58 -24.63 9.53 -13.86
N SER A 59 -25.63 10.23 -14.41
CA SER A 59 -25.88 10.19 -15.85
C SER A 59 -24.69 10.72 -16.66
N PHE A 60 -24.50 10.16 -17.84
CA PHE A 60 -23.41 10.51 -18.76
C PHE A 60 -23.34 12.01 -19.06
N ASP A 61 -24.47 12.65 -19.39
CA ASP A 61 -24.51 14.09 -19.71
C ASP A 61 -24.07 14.95 -18.52
N LYS A 62 -24.44 14.54 -17.30
CA LYS A 62 -24.06 15.26 -16.08
C LYS A 62 -22.58 15.10 -15.78
N MET A 63 -22.06 13.88 -15.91
CA MET A 63 -20.62 13.60 -15.75
C MET A 63 -19.81 14.44 -16.72
N ARG A 64 -20.15 14.39 -18.02
CA ARG A 64 -19.46 15.16 -19.06
C ARG A 64 -19.47 16.65 -18.76
N ARG A 65 -20.63 17.22 -18.42
CA ARG A 65 -20.75 18.63 -18.03
C ARG A 65 -19.87 18.98 -16.82
N TYR A 66 -19.83 18.12 -15.81
CA TYR A 66 -19.00 18.36 -14.61
C TYR A 66 -17.50 18.29 -14.90
N ILE A 67 -17.08 17.43 -15.83
CA ILE A 67 -15.69 17.38 -16.29
C ILE A 67 -15.35 18.63 -17.08
N GLU A 68 -16.19 19.02 -18.05
CA GLU A 68 -15.99 20.24 -18.85
C GLU A 68 -15.93 21.52 -17.99
N LEU A 69 -16.73 21.59 -16.92
CA LEU A 69 -16.72 22.71 -15.98
C LEU A 69 -15.60 22.64 -14.93
N GLY A 70 -14.80 21.56 -14.89
CA GLY A 70 -13.76 21.36 -13.87
C GLY A 70 -14.29 21.10 -12.46
N VAL A 71 -15.57 20.73 -12.34
CA VAL A 71 -16.18 20.26 -11.07
C VAL A 71 -15.65 18.88 -10.71
N ILE A 72 -15.47 18.03 -11.72
CA ILE A 72 -14.77 16.75 -11.60
C ILE A 72 -13.51 16.83 -12.44
N GLU A 73 -12.37 16.64 -11.81
CA GLU A 73 -11.08 16.58 -12.49
C GLU A 73 -10.51 15.17 -12.38
N ILE A 74 -10.04 14.62 -13.50
CA ILE A 74 -9.36 13.33 -13.54
C ILE A 74 -7.97 13.58 -14.13
N ALA A 75 -6.93 13.35 -13.35
CA ALA A 75 -5.58 13.76 -13.72
C ALA A 75 -4.51 12.80 -13.19
N PRO A 76 -3.36 12.68 -13.88
CA PRO A 76 -2.24 11.91 -13.36
C PRO A 76 -1.60 12.63 -12.16
N LEU A 77 -0.97 11.85 -11.27
CA LEU A 77 -0.37 12.34 -10.02
C LEU A 77 0.63 13.51 -10.22
N ALA A 78 1.33 13.55 -11.34
CA ALA A 78 2.29 14.61 -11.66
C ALA A 78 1.64 16.01 -11.67
N PHE A 79 0.35 16.12 -12.02
CA PHE A 79 -0.38 17.38 -12.13
C PHE A 79 -0.75 17.97 -10.76
N MET A 80 -0.55 17.22 -9.68
CA MET A 80 -0.80 17.70 -8.33
C MET A 80 0.32 18.61 -7.81
N ARG A 81 1.49 18.59 -8.44
CA ARG A 81 2.65 19.38 -8.02
C ARG A 81 2.33 20.88 -8.02
N GLY A 82 2.66 21.56 -6.92
CA GLY A 82 2.48 23.01 -6.80
C GLY A 82 1.04 23.47 -6.60
N ARG A 83 0.08 22.55 -6.45
CA ARG A 83 -1.33 22.88 -6.20
C ARG A 83 -1.65 22.93 -4.71
N THR A 84 -2.74 23.62 -4.41
CA THR A 84 -3.44 23.52 -3.13
C THR A 84 -4.91 23.26 -3.42
N LEU A 85 -5.45 22.19 -2.87
CA LEU A 85 -6.76 21.66 -3.17
C LEU A 85 -7.73 22.07 -2.06
N HIS A 86 -8.43 23.19 -2.25
CA HIS A 86 -9.47 23.70 -1.35
C HIS A 86 -10.87 23.22 -1.76
N ASN A 87 -11.75 23.06 -0.77
CA ASN A 87 -13.16 22.68 -0.95
C ASN A 87 -13.34 21.45 -1.85
N SER A 88 -12.48 20.43 -1.69
CA SER A 88 -12.37 19.33 -2.64
C SER A 88 -12.40 17.97 -1.96
N PHE A 89 -13.03 17.01 -2.62
CA PHE A 89 -12.88 15.60 -2.30
C PHE A 89 -11.84 15.01 -3.26
N VAL A 90 -10.70 14.61 -2.71
CA VAL A 90 -9.54 14.17 -3.49
C VAL A 90 -9.38 12.67 -3.31
N ILE A 91 -9.19 11.94 -4.40
CA ILE A 91 -8.95 10.50 -4.38
C ILE A 91 -7.62 10.22 -5.07
N LEU A 92 -6.72 9.53 -4.39
CA LEU A 92 -5.53 8.93 -5.00
C LEU A 92 -5.75 7.42 -5.09
N ASP A 93 -5.95 6.93 -6.31
CA ASP A 93 -6.14 5.51 -6.58
C ASP A 93 -4.84 4.83 -7.02
N GLU A 94 -4.76 3.52 -6.87
CA GLU A 94 -3.53 2.72 -7.08
C GLU A 94 -2.31 3.25 -6.32
N ALA A 95 -2.53 3.71 -5.08
CA ALA A 95 -1.52 4.40 -4.30
C ALA A 95 -0.32 3.53 -3.93
N GLN A 96 -0.44 2.19 -4.01
CA GLN A 96 0.67 1.26 -3.83
C GLN A 96 1.82 1.52 -4.81
N ASN A 97 1.49 2.10 -5.97
CA ASN A 97 2.45 2.46 -7.01
C ASN A 97 2.95 3.90 -6.91
N THR A 98 2.88 4.50 -5.73
CA THR A 98 3.54 5.77 -5.43
C THR A 98 4.78 5.53 -4.59
N THR A 99 5.82 6.34 -4.79
CA THR A 99 6.95 6.41 -3.86
C THR A 99 6.57 7.23 -2.62
N VAL A 100 7.31 7.06 -1.52
CA VAL A 100 7.17 7.90 -0.31
C VAL A 100 7.21 9.41 -0.63
N ARG A 101 8.08 9.82 -1.55
CA ARG A 101 8.20 11.21 -1.99
C ARG A 101 6.95 11.71 -2.70
N GLN A 102 6.37 10.89 -3.58
CA GLN A 102 5.13 11.21 -4.28
C GLN A 102 3.94 11.26 -3.33
N MET A 103 3.86 10.32 -2.39
CA MET A 103 2.83 10.31 -1.34
C MET A 103 2.90 11.58 -0.49
N LYS A 104 4.08 11.96 -0.01
CA LYS A 104 4.29 13.23 0.72
C LYS A 104 3.93 14.45 -0.13
N MET A 105 4.32 14.45 -1.41
CA MET A 105 3.96 15.52 -2.34
C MET A 105 2.44 15.69 -2.44
N PHE A 106 1.72 14.58 -2.62
CA PHE A 106 0.26 14.56 -2.74
C PHE A 106 -0.45 15.03 -1.48
N LEU A 107 -0.11 14.46 -0.32
CA LEU A 107 -0.75 14.79 0.96
C LEU A 107 -0.58 16.25 1.35
N THR A 108 0.57 16.84 1.03
CA THR A 108 0.83 18.26 1.30
C THR A 108 0.10 19.21 0.32
N ARG A 109 -0.70 18.71 -0.61
CA ARG A 109 -1.58 19.54 -1.46
C ARG A 109 -2.94 19.79 -0.82
N MET A 110 -3.27 19.12 0.28
CA MET A 110 -4.58 19.27 0.93
C MET A 110 -4.76 20.68 1.49
N GLY A 111 -5.81 21.36 1.01
CA GLY A 111 -6.21 22.67 1.49
C GLY A 111 -7.37 22.60 2.48
N VAL A 112 -7.81 23.78 2.94
CA VAL A 112 -8.95 23.94 3.85
C VAL A 112 -10.23 23.34 3.26
N ASN A 113 -11.06 22.75 4.14
CA ASN A 113 -12.35 22.15 3.80
C ASN A 113 -12.27 21.08 2.70
N SER A 114 -11.18 20.31 2.70
CA SER A 114 -10.97 19.20 1.78
C SER A 114 -10.83 17.88 2.52
N ARG A 115 -11.16 16.80 1.82
CA ARG A 115 -10.99 15.43 2.32
C ARG A 115 -10.23 14.61 1.28
N ALA A 116 -9.26 13.84 1.74
CA ALA A 116 -8.54 12.88 0.90
C ALA A 116 -8.99 11.46 1.22
N VAL A 117 -9.07 10.61 0.20
CA VAL A 117 -9.14 9.15 0.33
C VAL A 117 -8.05 8.57 -0.54
N ILE A 118 -7.23 7.70 0.04
CA ILE A 118 -6.12 7.05 -0.65
C ILE A 118 -6.46 5.57 -0.71
N THR A 119 -6.48 5.01 -1.91
CA THR A 119 -6.85 3.60 -2.17
C THR A 119 -5.71 2.88 -2.87
N GLY A 120 -5.55 1.60 -2.58
CA GLY A 120 -4.58 0.75 -3.24
C GLY A 120 -4.58 -0.65 -2.67
N ASP A 121 -3.89 -1.57 -3.35
CA ASP A 121 -3.70 -2.96 -2.95
C ASP A 121 -2.20 -3.22 -2.79
N VAL A 122 -1.77 -3.48 -1.56
CA VAL A 122 -0.34 -3.67 -1.23
C VAL A 122 0.25 -4.98 -1.76
N THR A 123 -0.58 -5.90 -2.26
CA THR A 123 -0.12 -7.11 -2.94
C THR A 123 0.19 -6.88 -4.42
N GLN A 124 -0.22 -5.75 -4.99
CA GLN A 124 -0.10 -5.42 -6.42
C GLN A 124 0.82 -4.22 -6.64
N ILE A 125 2.05 -4.28 -6.11
CA ILE A 125 3.04 -3.22 -6.25
C ILE A 125 3.83 -3.42 -7.55
N ASP A 126 3.63 -2.50 -8.49
CA ASP A 126 4.27 -2.47 -9.81
C ASP A 126 5.53 -1.57 -9.84
N LEU A 127 6.02 -1.15 -8.66
CA LEU A 127 7.24 -0.38 -8.56
C LEU A 127 8.46 -1.26 -8.82
N ARG A 128 9.50 -0.70 -9.47
CA ARG A 128 10.79 -1.38 -9.65
C ARG A 128 11.41 -1.84 -8.33
N ASP A 129 11.19 -1.07 -7.28
CA ASP A 129 11.55 -1.40 -5.91
C ASP A 129 10.25 -1.42 -5.08
N PRO A 130 9.66 -2.60 -4.82
CA PRO A 130 8.42 -2.71 -4.05
C PRO A 130 8.53 -2.13 -2.64
N ASP A 131 9.71 -2.23 -2.02
CA ASP A 131 9.97 -1.66 -0.69
C ASP A 131 9.93 -0.14 -0.69
N SER A 132 9.94 0.52 -1.85
CA SER A 132 9.82 1.98 -1.97
C SER A 132 8.38 2.49 -1.91
N SER A 133 7.38 1.58 -1.85
CA SER A 133 5.96 1.94 -1.85
C SER A 133 5.60 2.89 -0.71
N GLY A 134 5.07 4.05 -1.10
CA GLY A 134 4.56 5.08 -0.21
C GLY A 134 3.35 4.60 0.59
N LEU A 135 2.48 3.78 0.00
CA LEU A 135 1.29 3.26 0.68
C LEU A 135 1.63 2.27 1.80
N VAL A 136 2.71 1.51 1.65
CA VAL A 136 3.19 0.61 2.71
C VAL A 136 3.82 1.43 3.83
N LYS A 137 4.78 2.30 3.53
CA LYS A 137 5.52 3.04 4.56
C LYS A 137 4.71 4.11 5.30
N ILE A 138 3.70 4.68 4.65
CA ILE A 138 2.91 5.77 5.23
C ILE A 138 2.16 5.36 6.50
N GLN A 139 1.82 4.07 6.64
CA GLN A 139 1.13 3.54 7.81
C GLN A 139 1.95 3.76 9.09
N THR A 140 3.24 3.47 9.05
CA THR A 140 4.16 3.73 10.16
C THR A 140 4.42 5.22 10.37
N ILE A 141 4.43 6.01 9.30
CA ILE A 141 4.73 7.46 9.37
C ILE A 141 3.55 8.25 9.94
N LEU A 142 2.31 7.91 9.56
CA LEU A 142 1.10 8.67 9.87
C LEU A 142 0.15 7.96 10.84
N GLY A 143 0.49 6.77 11.35
CA GLY A 143 -0.39 5.97 12.22
C GLY A 143 -0.87 6.69 13.49
N ASN A 144 -0.12 7.68 13.97
CA ASN A 144 -0.46 8.46 15.16
C ASN A 144 -0.93 9.89 14.86
N VAL A 145 -1.16 10.22 13.59
CA VAL A 145 -1.59 11.57 13.21
C VAL A 145 -3.11 11.68 13.40
N PRO A 146 -3.60 12.64 14.21
CA PRO A 146 -5.03 12.88 14.36
C PRO A 146 -5.71 13.13 13.01
N ASP A 147 -6.98 12.76 12.89
CA ASP A 147 -7.80 12.89 11.67
C ASP A 147 -7.35 12.05 10.47
N ILE A 148 -6.34 11.18 10.62
CA ILE A 148 -5.97 10.15 9.65
C ILE A 148 -6.43 8.79 10.16
N GLN A 149 -7.09 8.03 9.30
CA GLN A 149 -7.56 6.69 9.60
C GLN A 149 -7.12 5.73 8.49
N PHE A 150 -6.60 4.58 8.91
CA PHE A 150 -6.34 3.45 8.03
C PHE A 150 -7.52 2.48 8.10
N VAL A 151 -8.02 2.06 6.93
CA VAL A 151 -9.16 1.14 6.81
C VAL A 151 -8.70 -0.02 5.94
N TYR A 152 -8.68 -1.22 6.52
CA TYR A 152 -8.27 -2.44 5.86
C TYR A 152 -9.51 -3.20 5.40
N PHE A 153 -9.48 -3.67 4.16
CA PHE A 153 -10.52 -4.54 3.61
C PHE A 153 -9.98 -5.97 3.57
N HIS A 154 -10.80 -6.92 3.95
CA HIS A 154 -10.52 -8.35 3.87
C HIS A 154 -11.21 -8.98 2.66
N PRO A 155 -10.81 -10.19 2.24
CA PRO A 155 -11.45 -10.91 1.14
C PRO A 155 -12.97 -11.07 1.29
N GLU A 156 -13.47 -11.08 2.53
CA GLU A 156 -14.90 -11.17 2.85
C GLU A 156 -15.68 -9.90 2.49
N ASP A 157 -15.03 -8.74 2.46
CA ASP A 157 -15.63 -7.46 2.06
C ASP A 157 -15.81 -7.34 0.53
N VAL A 158 -15.22 -8.27 -0.22
CA VAL A 158 -15.18 -8.24 -1.68
C VAL A 158 -16.41 -8.92 -2.27
N VAL A 159 -17.40 -8.11 -2.62
CA VAL A 159 -18.61 -8.58 -3.31
C VAL A 159 -18.31 -8.79 -4.79
N ARG A 160 -18.18 -10.06 -5.20
CA ARG A 160 -18.03 -10.48 -6.60
C ARG A 160 -19.08 -11.51 -6.98
N HIS A 161 -19.45 -11.53 -8.26
CA HIS A 161 -20.35 -12.53 -8.81
C HIS A 161 -19.83 -13.95 -8.52
N ARG A 162 -20.73 -14.91 -8.23
CA ARG A 162 -20.36 -16.29 -7.82
C ARG A 162 -19.34 -16.92 -8.76
N LEU A 163 -19.57 -16.82 -10.07
CA LEU A 163 -18.66 -17.37 -11.09
C LEU A 163 -17.24 -16.79 -10.99
N VAL A 164 -17.11 -15.49 -10.72
CA VAL A 164 -15.80 -14.83 -10.59
C VAL A 164 -15.07 -15.37 -9.36
N ARG A 165 -15.77 -15.59 -8.25
CA ARG A 165 -15.20 -16.22 -7.05
C ARG A 165 -14.74 -17.66 -7.32
N ASP A 166 -15.55 -18.43 -8.05
CA ASP A 166 -15.22 -19.82 -8.41
C ASP A 166 -13.97 -19.87 -9.30
N ILE A 167 -13.84 -18.95 -10.25
CA ILE A 167 -12.65 -18.81 -11.11
C ILE A 167 -11.41 -18.47 -10.27
N ILE A 168 -11.49 -17.47 -9.40
CA ILE A 168 -10.36 -17.06 -8.53
C ILE A 168 -9.90 -18.25 -7.68
N ARG A 169 -10.84 -18.94 -7.02
CA ARG A 169 -10.55 -20.12 -6.22
C ARG A 169 -9.85 -21.22 -7.04
N ALA A 170 -10.24 -21.43 -8.30
CA ALA A 170 -9.60 -22.41 -9.16
C ALA A 170 -8.13 -22.06 -9.46
N PHE A 171 -7.82 -20.77 -9.67
CA PHE A 171 -6.44 -20.28 -9.80
C PHE A 171 -5.66 -20.41 -8.50
N ASP A 172 -6.25 -20.06 -7.35
CA ASP A 172 -5.59 -20.21 -6.03
C ASP A 172 -5.16 -21.67 -5.79
N ILE A 173 -6.06 -22.63 -6.09
CA ILE A 173 -5.77 -24.07 -5.97
C ILE A 173 -4.67 -24.49 -6.95
N TYR A 174 -4.68 -23.96 -8.18
CA TYR A 174 -3.66 -24.25 -9.18
C TYR A 174 -2.27 -23.75 -8.74
N HIS A 175 -2.19 -22.50 -8.27
CA HIS A 175 -0.95 -21.91 -7.77
C HIS A 175 -0.44 -22.64 -6.52
N ALA A 176 -1.30 -22.96 -5.55
CA ALA A 176 -0.91 -23.71 -4.36
C ALA A 176 -0.36 -25.13 -4.67
N ARG A 177 -0.79 -25.75 -5.77
CA ARG A 177 -0.28 -27.05 -6.23
C ARG A 177 1.03 -26.95 -7.01
N GLN A 178 1.23 -25.86 -7.75
CA GLN A 178 2.46 -25.60 -8.52
C GLN A 178 3.60 -25.11 -7.60
N ASN A 179 3.24 -24.31 -6.60
CA ASN A 179 4.17 -23.61 -5.74
C ASN A 179 4.04 -24.10 -4.29
N GLY A 180 4.93 -25.00 -3.86
CA GLY A 180 5.38 -25.02 -2.47
C GLY A 180 6.16 -23.75 -2.06
N LYS A 181 5.95 -22.63 -2.76
CA LYS A 181 6.60 -21.32 -2.61
C LYS A 181 5.62 -20.20 -3.00
N HIS A 182 4.93 -19.66 -2.01
CA HIS A 182 4.01 -18.52 -2.04
C HIS A 182 4.16 -17.55 -3.24
N GLU A 183 3.09 -17.45 -4.02
CA GLU A 183 2.72 -16.23 -4.76
C GLU A 183 1.26 -15.96 -4.38
N ASP A 184 1.05 -15.12 -3.36
CA ASP A 184 -0.27 -14.86 -2.80
C ASP A 184 -1.04 -13.86 -3.66
N GLY A 185 -1.94 -14.38 -4.50
CA GLY A 185 -2.97 -13.62 -5.22
C GLY A 185 -4.17 -13.21 -4.35
N VAL A 186 -4.13 -13.43 -3.04
CA VAL A 186 -5.17 -13.01 -2.09
C VAL A 186 -4.53 -12.35 -0.87
N GLY A 187 -4.34 -11.04 -0.97
CA GLY A 187 -4.40 -10.06 0.12
C GLY A 187 -3.72 -10.43 1.44
N ALA A 188 -2.39 -10.31 1.51
CA ALA A 188 -1.74 -10.06 2.80
C ALA A 188 -2.20 -8.68 3.30
N THR A 189 -3.11 -8.65 4.28
CA THR A 189 -3.55 -7.41 4.90
C THR A 189 -2.45 -6.89 5.81
N LEU A 190 -2.05 -5.63 5.62
CA LEU A 190 -1.17 -4.92 6.55
C LEU A 190 -1.90 -4.49 7.84
N ASP A 191 -2.99 -5.17 8.20
CA ASP A 191 -3.75 -4.84 9.39
C ASP A 191 -2.89 -5.12 10.63
N PRO A 192 -2.48 -4.10 11.41
CA PRO A 192 -1.70 -4.31 12.62
C PRO A 192 -2.47 -5.06 13.72
N ALA A 193 -3.78 -5.29 13.54
CA ALA A 193 -4.63 -6.07 14.43
C ALA A 193 -5.11 -7.41 13.82
N GLY A 194 -4.59 -7.81 12.66
CA GLY A 194 -4.91 -9.10 12.02
C GLY A 194 -4.42 -10.30 12.84
N PRO A 195 -4.99 -11.51 12.65
CA PRO A 195 -4.74 -12.64 13.53
C PRO A 195 -3.28 -13.08 13.41
N GLU A 196 -2.49 -12.81 14.45
CA GLU A 196 -1.18 -13.43 14.61
C GLU A 196 -1.35 -14.96 14.50
N ALA A 197 -0.59 -15.57 13.60
CA ALA A 197 -0.47 -17.02 13.54
C ALA A 197 -0.04 -17.51 14.93
N SER A 198 -0.91 -18.26 15.61
CA SER A 198 -0.60 -18.88 16.89
C SER A 198 0.67 -19.73 16.74
N PRO A 199 1.67 -19.59 17.62
CA PRO A 199 2.82 -20.48 17.58
C PRO A 199 2.32 -21.88 17.95
N ALA A 200 2.70 -22.85 17.11
CA ALA A 200 2.34 -24.25 17.25
C ALA A 200 2.56 -24.76 18.69
N GLY A 201 1.53 -25.41 19.21
CA GLY A 201 1.53 -26.05 20.51
C GLY A 201 2.68 -27.03 20.69
N SER A 202 3.25 -26.97 21.88
CA SER A 202 4.21 -27.90 22.48
C SER A 202 3.88 -29.36 22.19
N GLY A 203 4.78 -30.05 21.49
CA GLY A 203 4.80 -31.50 21.45
C GLY A 203 5.20 -32.05 22.83
N GLU A 204 4.29 -32.80 23.44
CA GLU A 204 4.60 -33.72 24.53
C GLU A 204 5.55 -34.80 24.03
N ALA A 205 6.68 -35.00 24.74
CA ALA A 205 7.48 -36.22 24.67
C ALA A 205 7.28 -36.98 25.98
N PRO A 206 7.12 -38.32 25.96
CA PRO A 206 6.87 -39.09 27.17
C PRO A 206 8.15 -39.26 27.98
N GLY A 207 8.01 -39.17 29.29
CA GLY A 207 9.10 -39.31 30.26
C GLY A 207 9.63 -40.74 30.37
N VAL A 208 10.94 -40.83 30.62
CA VAL A 208 11.57 -41.99 31.27
C VAL A 208 12.60 -41.47 32.27
N ALA A 209 12.45 -41.90 33.52
CA ALA A 209 13.31 -41.58 34.64
C ALA A 209 14.36 -42.68 34.88
N ALA A 210 15.59 -42.28 35.21
CA ALA A 210 16.63 -42.95 36.02
C ALA A 210 17.91 -42.14 35.77
N GLY A 211 18.62 -41.52 36.71
CA GLY A 211 19.13 -41.97 38.00
C GLY A 211 20.57 -41.40 38.09
N GLY A 212 20.91 -40.69 39.17
CA GLY A 212 22.31 -40.30 39.46
C GLY A 212 23.15 -41.50 39.95
N PRO A 213 24.41 -41.33 40.42
CA PRO A 213 24.97 -40.10 41.01
C PRO A 213 26.47 -39.78 40.73
N GLU A 214 26.94 -38.70 41.37
CA GLU A 214 28.30 -38.43 41.91
C GLU A 214 29.52 -38.13 41.00
N GLY A 215 30.25 -37.07 41.38
CA GLY A 215 31.69 -36.93 41.11
C GLY A 215 32.23 -35.52 40.81
N ALA A 216 32.55 -34.74 41.85
CA ALA A 216 33.60 -33.70 41.82
C ALA A 216 34.83 -34.26 42.60
N PRO A 217 36.09 -33.76 42.50
CA PRO A 217 36.46 -32.33 42.51
C PRO A 217 37.79 -31.88 41.82
N ALA A 218 38.09 -30.59 41.99
CA ALA A 218 39.41 -29.94 42.18
C ALA A 218 40.27 -29.48 40.98
N ASP A 219 40.28 -28.15 40.79
CA ASP A 219 41.39 -27.21 41.02
C ASP A 219 42.76 -27.39 40.32
N ARG A 220 43.21 -26.32 39.63
CA ARG A 220 44.60 -25.76 39.66
C ARG A 220 44.75 -24.54 38.73
N THR A 221 44.82 -23.37 39.38
CA THR A 221 45.80 -22.26 39.21
C THR A 221 46.82 -22.24 38.06
N SER A 222 46.97 -21.08 37.40
CA SER A 222 48.19 -20.21 37.32
C SER A 222 48.19 -19.40 36.00
N ALA A 223 47.99 -18.08 36.02
CA ALA A 223 49.01 -17.02 36.17
C ALA A 223 49.83 -16.72 34.90
N GLY A 224 49.82 -15.46 34.43
CA GLY A 224 50.77 -14.97 33.43
C GLY A 224 50.33 -13.73 32.63
N ALA A 225 50.39 -12.54 33.24
CA ALA A 225 50.68 -11.25 32.57
C ALA A 225 52.05 -10.78 33.14
N PRO A 226 52.88 -9.95 32.45
CA PRO A 226 52.58 -8.55 32.08
C PRO A 226 52.98 -8.20 30.62
N ASP A 227 52.33 -7.25 29.96
CA ASP A 227 52.61 -5.79 29.86
C ASP A 227 53.95 -5.43 29.17
N ASP A 228 53.87 -4.76 28.01
CA ASP A 228 54.80 -3.70 27.63
C ASP A 228 54.35 -2.95 26.35
N GLY A 229 54.21 -1.62 26.44
CA GLY A 229 54.77 -0.70 25.44
C GLY A 229 53.90 -0.16 24.30
N THR A 230 53.02 0.80 24.58
CA THR A 230 52.73 1.95 23.67
C THR A 230 53.89 2.98 23.77
N PRO A 231 54.03 4.07 22.96
CA PRO A 231 53.14 4.62 21.91
C PRO A 231 53.83 5.17 20.63
N GLY A 232 53.06 5.57 19.60
CA GLY A 232 53.60 6.52 18.62
C GLY A 232 52.82 6.79 17.33
N ARG A 233 52.12 7.95 17.34
CA ARG A 233 51.96 8.93 16.24
C ARG A 233 51.08 8.58 15.00
N GLY A 234 49.97 9.32 14.84
CA GLY A 234 49.29 9.57 13.55
C GLY A 234 49.94 10.72 12.77
N PRO A 235 49.23 11.53 11.98
CA PRO A 235 48.02 11.29 11.16
C PRO A 235 48.26 11.67 9.67
N ALA A 236 47.17 11.71 8.87
CA ALA A 236 46.94 12.50 7.62
C ALA A 236 46.65 11.68 6.35
N LEU A 237 45.39 11.63 5.92
CA LEU A 237 44.77 12.43 4.84
C LEU A 237 43.30 12.05 4.67
#